data_AF-A0AB36P3E0-F1
#
_entry.id   AF-A0AB36P3E0-F1
#
_cell.length_a   1.000
_cell.length_b   1.000
_cell.length_c   1.000
_cell.angle_alpha   90.00
_cell.angle_beta   90.00
_cell.angle_gamma   90.00
#
_symmetry.space_group_name_H-M   'P 1'
#
loop_
_entity.id
_entity.type
_entity.pdbx_description
1 polymer ?
#
loop_
_entity_poly.entity_id
_entity_poly.type
_entity_poly.pdbx_seq_one_letter_code
_entity_poly.pdbx_strand_id
1 'polypeptide(L)'
;MTFFSAQKQLITIWFIWTMLLVIFIGYHLLFGILIPVDNEVMTWFAKYLVSIFSLIIASTFFSREIFKEELASKIYYYLALGTSVLYLIFITVVLVVVPRTEHLTKQKYIDKLDSSGLILNFLLPILTGVLGYFFYQNRSKTS
;
A
#
# COMPACT_ATOMS: atom_id res chain seq x y z
N MET A 1 9.76 17.24 13.28
CA MET A 1 9.56 15.77 13.23
C MET A 1 10.77 15.23 12.51
N THR A 2 11.53 14.30 13.08
CA THR A 2 12.73 13.81 12.39
C THR A 2 12.35 12.98 11.17
N PHE A 3 13.14 13.06 10.09
CA PHE A 3 12.95 12.25 8.88
C PHE A 3 12.85 10.75 9.21
N PHE A 4 13.71 10.27 10.12
CA PHE A 4 13.68 8.89 10.60
C PHE A 4 12.36 8.53 11.30
N SER A 5 11.80 9.44 12.10
CA SER A 5 10.49 9.23 12.72
C SER A 5 9.36 9.18 11.68
N ALA A 6 9.44 10.00 10.63
CA ALA A 6 8.46 10.04 9.55
C ALA A 6 8.51 8.76 8.69
N GLN A 7 9.72 8.31 8.36
CA GLN A 7 9.97 7.04 7.69
C GLN A 7 9.42 5.86 8.51
N LYS A 8 9.74 5.80 9.80
CA LYS A 8 9.24 4.77 10.71
C LYS A 8 7.72 4.77 10.80
N GLN A 9 7.08 5.94 10.86
CA GLN A 9 5.61 6.04 10.88
C GLN A 9 4.98 5.49 9.60
N LEU A 10 5.48 5.86 8.42
CA LEU A 10 4.99 5.31 7.14
C LEU A 10 5.13 3.79 7.08
N ILE A 11 6.31 3.27 7.43
CA ILE A 11 6.56 1.82 7.48
C ILE A 11 5.57 1.14 8.44
N THR A 12 5.38 1.72 9.62
CA THR A 12 4.48 1.19 10.66
C THR A 12 3.03 1.16 10.16
N ILE A 13 2.56 2.23 9.50
CA ILE A 13 1.21 2.28 8.92
C ILE A 13 1.02 1.19 7.87
N TRP A 14 1.95 1.07 6.91
CA TRP A 14 1.88 0.05 5.87
C TRP A 14 1.87 -1.36 6.47
N PHE A 15 2.72 -1.62 7.46
CA PHE A 15 2.82 -2.92 8.11
C PHE A 15 1.56 -3.28 8.89
N ILE A 16 1.09 -2.39 9.77
CA ILE A 16 -0.12 -2.61 10.58
C ILE A 16 -1.35 -2.77 9.68
N TRP A 17 -1.53 -1.89 8.69
CA TRP A 17 -2.72 -1.92 7.83
C TRP A 17 -2.74 -3.17 6.95
N THR A 18 -1.59 -3.56 6.39
CA THR A 18 -1.50 -4.80 5.61
C THR A 18 -1.73 -6.02 6.48
N MET A 19 -1.17 -6.05 7.70
CA MET A 19 -1.40 -7.15 8.64
C MET A 19 -2.90 -7.29 8.97
N LEU A 20 -3.60 -6.18 9.20
CA LEU A 20 -5.06 -6.18 9.39
C LEU A 20 -5.79 -6.73 8.16
N LEU A 21 -5.39 -6.33 6.95
CA LEU A 21 -5.98 -6.85 5.71
C LEU A 21 -5.72 -8.36 5.55
N VAL A 22 -4.52 -8.85 5.83
CA VAL A 22 -4.18 -10.28 5.76
C VAL A 22 -5.00 -11.08 6.77
N ILE A 23 -5.10 -10.61 8.02
CA ILE A 23 -5.93 -11.26 9.04
C ILE A 23 -7.38 -11.30 8.59
N PHE A 24 -7.88 -10.20 8.01
CA PHE A 24 -9.26 -10.11 7.57
C PHE A 24 -9.56 -11.04 6.38
N ILE A 25 -8.72 -11.02 5.35
CA ILE A 25 -8.83 -11.92 4.19
C ILE A 25 -8.71 -13.38 4.65
N GLY A 26 -7.74 -13.68 5.51
CA GLY A 26 -7.54 -14.99 6.11
C GLY A 26 -8.73 -15.48 6.94
N TYR A 27 -9.34 -14.60 7.74
CA TYR A 27 -10.56 -14.90 8.48
C TYR A 27 -11.70 -15.26 7.52
N HIS A 28 -11.97 -14.44 6.51
CA HIS A 28 -13.05 -14.73 5.57
C HIS A 28 -12.79 -15.96 4.69
N LEU A 29 -11.52 -16.26 4.39
CA LEU A 29 -11.08 -17.48 3.73
C LEU A 29 -11.41 -18.73 4.56
N LEU A 30 -11.07 -18.72 5.85
CA LEU A 30 -11.23 -19.89 6.73
C LEU A 30 -12.70 -20.15 7.11
N PHE A 31 -13.52 -19.11 7.23
CA PHE A 31 -14.92 -19.23 7.66
C PHE A 31 -15.94 -19.26 6.50
N GLY A 32 -15.48 -19.25 5.24
CA GLY A 32 -16.35 -19.42 4.07
C GLY A 32 -17.36 -18.29 3.83
N ILE A 33 -17.17 -17.12 4.48
CA ILE A 33 -18.05 -15.96 4.36
C ILE A 33 -17.81 -15.22 3.02
N LEU A 34 -16.58 -15.29 2.50
CA LEU A 34 -16.30 -14.96 1.11
C LEU A 34 -16.57 -16.20 0.24
N ILE A 35 -17.38 -16.02 -0.80
CA ILE A 35 -17.43 -16.89 -1.98
C ILE A 35 -15.98 -17.31 -2.30
N PRO A 36 -15.68 -18.61 -2.53
CA PRO A 36 -14.32 -19.15 -2.51
C PRO A 36 -13.38 -18.21 -3.23
N VAL A 37 -12.54 -17.57 -2.41
CA VAL A 37 -11.58 -16.59 -2.83
C VAL A 37 -10.61 -17.32 -3.74
N ASP A 38 -10.79 -17.11 -5.03
CA ASP A 38 -9.99 -17.74 -6.04
C ASP A 38 -8.55 -17.23 -5.95
N ASN A 39 -7.62 -17.98 -6.54
CA ASN A 39 -6.21 -17.55 -6.67
C ASN A 39 -6.08 -16.12 -7.21
N GLU A 40 -7.08 -15.64 -7.94
CA GLU A 40 -7.21 -14.30 -8.49
C GLU A 40 -7.19 -13.20 -7.43
N VAL A 41 -7.91 -13.33 -6.31
CA VAL A 41 -7.92 -12.28 -5.26
C VAL A 41 -6.56 -12.21 -4.57
N MET A 42 -5.94 -13.36 -4.33
CA MET A 42 -4.59 -13.43 -3.74
C MET A 42 -3.54 -12.87 -4.70
N THR A 43 -3.68 -13.14 -5.99
CA THR A 43 -2.81 -12.59 -7.05
C THR A 43 -2.98 -11.08 -7.14
N TRP A 44 -4.22 -10.59 -7.11
CA TRP A 44 -4.54 -9.17 -7.10
C TRP A 44 -3.96 -8.47 -5.86
N PHE A 45 -4.16 -9.06 -4.67
CA PHE A 45 -3.59 -8.57 -3.41
C PHE A 45 -2.06 -8.49 -3.49
N ALA A 46 -1.41 -9.56 -3.95
CA ALA A 46 0.04 -9.62 -4.07
C ALA A 46 0.56 -8.55 -5.03
N LYS A 47 -0.04 -8.41 -6.21
CA LYS A 47 0.37 -7.43 -7.24
C LYS A 47 0.46 -6.00 -6.70
N TYR A 48 -0.55 -5.57 -5.93
CA TYR A 48 -0.66 -4.19 -5.48
C TYR A 48 0.02 -3.90 -4.14
N LEU A 49 0.17 -4.89 -3.25
CA LEU A 49 0.85 -4.70 -1.96
C LEU A 49 2.33 -5.05 -1.99
N VAL A 50 2.72 -6.17 -2.61
CA VAL A 50 4.13 -6.65 -2.61
C VAL A 50 5.06 -5.65 -3.30
N SER A 51 4.58 -4.97 -4.35
CA SER A 51 5.32 -3.94 -5.07
C SER A 51 5.72 -2.78 -4.14
N ILE A 52 4.80 -2.34 -3.26
CA ILE A 52 5.06 -1.27 -2.29
C ILE A 52 5.96 -1.75 -1.16
N PHE A 53 5.78 -2.98 -0.67
CA PHE A 53 6.70 -3.56 0.33
C PHE A 53 8.13 -3.69 -0.21
N SER A 54 8.29 -4.10 -1.46
CA SER A 54 9.60 -4.14 -2.13
C SER A 54 10.28 -2.76 -2.11
N LEU A 55 9.52 -1.70 -2.42
CA LEU A 55 10.02 -0.32 -2.37
C LEU A 55 10.42 0.10 -0.95
N ILE A 56 9.57 -0.17 0.04
CA ILE A 56 9.81 0.18 1.45
C ILE A 56 11.02 -0.57 2.02
N ILE A 57 11.16 -1.86 1.70
CA ILE A 57 12.29 -2.67 2.15
C ILE A 57 13.57 -2.18 1.48
N ALA A 58 13.55 -1.99 0.16
CA ALA A 58 14.70 -1.45 -0.59
C ALA A 58 15.14 -0.11 0.01
N SER A 59 14.22 0.84 0.21
CA SER A 59 14.57 2.14 0.77
C SER A 59 15.17 2.04 2.18
N THR A 60 14.66 1.15 3.01
CA THR A 60 15.13 0.99 4.40
C THR A 60 16.51 0.34 4.49
N PHE A 61 16.81 -0.63 3.62
CA PHE A 61 18.15 -1.26 3.58
C PHE A 61 19.21 -0.34 2.97
N PHE A 62 18.83 0.52 2.03
CA PHE A 62 19.75 1.36 1.27
C PHE A 62 20.01 2.76 1.89
N SER A 63 19.31 3.18 2.95
CA SER A 63 19.38 4.55 3.50
C SER A 63 20.35 4.78 4.68
N ARG A 64 21.44 4.01 4.79
CA ARG A 64 22.33 4.08 5.97
C ARG A 64 23.25 5.31 6.11
N GLU A 65 23.19 6.31 5.24
CA GLU A 65 24.05 7.51 5.36
C GLU A 65 23.28 8.84 5.50
N ILE A 66 23.32 9.36 6.73
CA ILE A 66 23.38 10.75 7.22
C ILE A 66 22.57 11.81 6.44
N PHE A 67 21.38 12.17 6.94
CA PHE A 67 20.51 13.20 6.35
C PHE A 67 20.56 14.53 7.14
N LYS A 68 20.64 15.67 6.45
CA LYS A 68 20.39 17.03 6.97
C LYS A 68 19.60 17.84 5.92
N GLU A 69 18.27 17.85 6.00
CA GLU A 69 17.37 18.83 5.34
C GLU A 69 15.92 18.63 5.87
N GLU A 70 15.45 19.34 6.92
CA GLU A 70 14.13 19.06 7.55
C GLU A 70 12.93 19.68 6.81
N LEU A 71 13.11 20.79 6.09
CA LEU A 71 11.95 21.59 5.61
C LEU A 71 11.21 20.95 4.43
N ALA A 72 11.92 20.65 3.33
CA ALA A 72 11.35 19.96 2.17
C ALA A 72 10.77 18.58 2.55
N SER A 73 11.38 17.92 3.54
CA SER A 73 10.96 16.59 4.01
C SER A 73 9.52 16.56 4.53
N LYS A 74 8.97 17.66 5.06
CA LYS A 74 7.61 17.69 5.64
C LYS A 74 6.50 17.62 4.59
N ILE A 75 6.60 18.38 3.51
CA ILE A 75 5.57 18.39 2.45
C ILE A 75 5.53 17.02 1.77
N TYR A 76 6.71 16.48 1.42
CA TYR A 76 6.80 15.14 0.84
C TYR A 76 6.36 14.05 1.81
N TYR A 77 6.59 14.21 3.11
CA TYR A 77 6.03 13.31 4.12
C TYR A 77 4.50 13.32 4.12
N TYR A 78 3.85 14.50 4.16
CA TYR A 78 2.40 14.56 4.15
C TYR A 78 1.79 14.05 2.83
N LEU A 79 2.46 14.28 1.70
CA LEU A 79 2.07 13.70 0.41
C LEU A 79 2.20 12.17 0.44
N ALA A 80 3.31 11.63 0.94
CA ALA A 80 3.54 10.20 1.08
C ALA A 80 2.51 9.56 2.03
N LEU A 81 2.20 10.23 3.14
CA LEU A 81 1.21 9.79 4.11
C LEU A 81 -0.20 9.80 3.50
N GLY A 82 -0.60 10.92 2.90
CA GLY A 82 -1.92 11.07 2.28
C GLY A 82 -2.15 10.08 1.14
N THR A 83 -1.18 9.92 0.24
CA THR A 83 -1.25 8.93 -0.84
C THR A 83 -1.27 7.50 -0.31
N SER A 84 -0.47 7.18 0.71
CA SER A 84 -0.48 5.85 1.35
C SER A 84 -1.83 5.53 1.98
N VAL A 85 -2.38 6.46 2.76
CA VAL A 85 -3.68 6.28 3.42
C VAL A 85 -4.79 6.12 2.40
N LEU A 86 -4.83 6.98 1.36
CA LEU A 86 -5.82 6.88 0.29
C LEU A 86 -5.73 5.53 -0.44
N TYR A 87 -4.51 5.08 -0.76
CA TYR A 87 -4.27 3.81 -1.41
C TYR A 87 -4.73 2.62 -0.56
N LEU A 88 -4.38 2.61 0.73
CA LEU A 88 -4.77 1.57 1.68
C LEU A 88 -6.29 1.55 1.93
N ILE A 89 -6.94 2.71 2.02
CA ILE A 89 -8.40 2.80 2.09
C ILE A 89 -9.03 2.20 0.84
N PHE A 90 -8.52 2.52 -0.35
CA PHE A 90 -9.06 1.98 -1.60
C PHE A 90 -8.94 0.46 -1.66
N ILE A 91 -7.77 -0.09 -1.32
CA ILE A 91 -7.58 -1.56 -1.20
C ILE A 91 -8.55 -2.16 -0.19
N THR A 92 -8.74 -1.50 0.96
CA THR A 92 -9.67 -1.96 1.99
C THR A 92 -11.10 -1.99 1.47
N VAL A 93 -11.56 -0.95 0.76
CA VAL A 93 -12.90 -0.93 0.17
C VAL A 93 -13.09 -2.10 -0.80
N VAL A 94 -12.12 -2.33 -1.69
CA VAL A 94 -12.19 -3.39 -2.71
C VAL A 94 -12.19 -4.79 -2.10
N LEU A 95 -11.39 -5.03 -1.06
CA LEU A 95 -11.23 -6.36 -0.48
C LEU A 95 -12.21 -6.66 0.65
N VAL A 96 -12.72 -5.64 1.33
CA VAL A 96 -13.57 -5.79 2.53
C VAL A 96 -15.01 -5.40 2.26
N VAL A 97 -15.24 -4.26 1.61
CA VAL A 97 -16.58 -3.69 1.46
C VAL A 97 -17.30 -4.24 0.24
N VAL A 98 -16.62 -4.28 -0.92
CA VAL A 98 -17.21 -4.81 -2.17
C VAL A 98 -17.79 -6.21 -2.01
N PRO A 99 -17.08 -7.23 -1.48
CA PRO A 99 -17.64 -8.57 -1.40
C PRO A 99 -18.81 -8.71 -0.42
N ARG A 100 -19.02 -7.74 0.47
CA ARG A 100 -20.15 -7.71 1.42
C ARG A 100 -21.42 -7.10 0.83
N THR A 101 -21.38 -6.62 -0.41
CA THR A 101 -22.57 -6.08 -1.06
C THR A 101 -23.54 -7.22 -1.39
N GLU A 102 -24.79 -7.10 -0.93
CA GLU A 102 -25.83 -8.09 -1.17
C GLU A 102 -26.01 -8.32 -2.68
N HIS A 103 -26.20 -9.58 -3.09
CA HIS A 103 -26.35 -10.04 -4.48
C HIS A 103 -25.08 -10.08 -5.38
N LEU A 104 -23.88 -10.01 -4.82
CA LEU A 104 -22.66 -10.18 -5.60
C LEU A 104 -22.37 -11.68 -5.88
N THR A 105 -22.32 -12.07 -7.15
CA THR A 105 -21.85 -13.41 -7.56
C THR A 105 -20.32 -13.43 -7.64
N LYS A 106 -19.71 -14.63 -7.62
CA LYS A 106 -18.25 -14.80 -7.77
C LYS A 106 -17.70 -14.03 -8.96
N GLN A 107 -18.30 -14.23 -10.13
CA GLN A 107 -17.84 -13.61 -11.38
C GLN A 107 -17.92 -12.08 -11.29
N LYS A 108 -19.03 -11.54 -10.78
CA LYS A 108 -19.20 -10.08 -10.59
C LYS A 108 -18.17 -9.50 -9.62
N TYR A 109 -17.70 -10.29 -8.65
CA TYR A 109 -16.62 -9.86 -7.76
C TYR A 109 -15.28 -9.78 -8.49
N ILE A 110 -14.96 -10.80 -9.31
CA ILE A 110 -13.74 -10.82 -10.13
C ILE A 110 -13.74 -9.65 -11.12
N ASP A 111 -14.83 -9.42 -11.82
CA ASP A 111 -14.96 -8.28 -12.75
C ASP A 111 -14.79 -6.92 -12.02
N LYS A 112 -15.23 -6.85 -10.76
CA LYS A 112 -15.00 -5.67 -9.88
C LYS A 112 -13.54 -5.54 -9.45
N LEU A 113 -12.83 -6.65 -9.20
CA LEU A 113 -11.40 -6.62 -8.92
C LEU A 113 -10.60 -6.13 -10.13
N ASP A 114 -10.94 -6.60 -11.33
CA ASP A 114 -10.28 -6.19 -12.57
C ASP A 114 -10.49 -4.70 -12.86
N SER A 115 -11.73 -4.23 -12.77
CA SER A 115 -12.03 -2.80 -12.95
C SER A 115 -11.40 -1.92 -11.86
N SER A 116 -11.38 -2.36 -10.61
CA SER A 116 -10.66 -1.67 -9.53
C SER A 116 -9.14 -1.68 -9.73
N GLY A 117 -8.62 -2.73 -10.35
CA GLY A 117 -7.22 -2.86 -10.73
C GLY A 117 -6.77 -1.76 -11.71
N LEU A 118 -7.65 -1.29 -12.59
CA LEU A 118 -7.35 -0.15 -13.48
C LEU A 118 -7.09 1.15 -12.68
N ILE A 119 -7.91 1.41 -11.65
CA ILE A 119 -7.72 2.56 -10.76
C ILE A 119 -6.41 2.41 -9.98
N LEU A 120 -6.12 1.22 -9.47
CA LEU A 120 -4.85 0.97 -8.78
C LEU A 120 -3.64 1.06 -9.70
N ASN A 121 -3.74 0.68 -10.98
CA ASN A 121 -2.66 0.85 -11.94
C ASN A 121 -2.33 2.33 -12.18
N PHE A 122 -3.30 3.23 -12.00
CA PHE A 122 -3.07 4.68 -12.04
C PHE A 122 -2.51 5.23 -10.71
N LEU A 123 -3.05 4.77 -9.57
CA LEU A 123 -2.61 5.22 -8.25
C LEU A 123 -1.22 4.68 -7.86
N LEU A 124 -0.87 3.47 -8.30
CA LEU A 124 0.37 2.79 -7.92
C LEU A 124 1.63 3.54 -8.36
N PRO A 125 1.75 4.04 -9.62
CA PRO A 125 2.87 4.90 -10.02
C PRO A 125 2.97 6.20 -9.22
N ILE A 126 1.83 6.83 -8.90
CA ILE A 126 1.80 8.06 -8.10
C ILE A 126 2.34 7.78 -6.70
N LEU A 127 1.82 6.73 -6.04
CA LEU A 127 2.27 6.31 -4.73
C LEU A 127 3.76 5.92 -4.75
N THR A 128 4.18 5.12 -5.74
CA THR A 128 5.57 4.69 -5.89
C THR A 128 6.51 5.87 -6.12
N GLY A 129 6.08 6.86 -6.91
CA GLY A 129 6.85 8.08 -7.16
C GLY A 129 6.98 8.94 -5.91
N VAL A 130 5.88 9.15 -5.17
CA VAL A 130 5.88 9.95 -3.94
C VAL A 130 6.67 9.26 -2.82
N LEU A 131 6.46 7.95 -2.62
CA LEU A 131 7.26 7.17 -1.67
C LEU A 131 8.72 7.13 -2.10
N GLY A 132 9.00 6.83 -3.38
CA GLY A 132 10.35 6.78 -3.92
C GLY A 132 11.11 8.10 -3.73
N TYR A 133 10.47 9.23 -4.04
CA TYR A 133 11.06 10.55 -3.79
C TYR A 133 11.31 10.76 -2.29
N PHE A 134 10.32 10.53 -1.44
CA PHE A 134 10.45 10.69 0.02
C PHE A 134 11.57 9.82 0.60
N PHE A 135 11.70 8.58 0.16
CA PHE A 135 12.69 7.64 0.64
C PHE A 135 14.10 7.84 0.04
N TYR A 136 14.23 8.41 -1.17
CA TYR A 136 15.50 8.46 -1.92
C TYR A 136 16.15 9.85 -2.02
N GLN A 137 15.42 10.95 -1.75
CA GLN A 137 15.85 12.34 -2.06
C GLN A 137 17.27 12.71 -1.59
N ASN A 138 17.65 12.40 -0.35
CA ASN A 138 18.84 12.98 0.29
C ASN A 138 20.16 12.22 -0.01
N ARG A 139 20.17 11.24 -0.93
CA ARG A 139 21.44 10.63 -1.44
C ARG A 139 22.32 11.61 -2.22
N SER A 140 21.81 12.78 -2.58
CA SER A 140 22.52 13.79 -3.36
C SER A 140 22.99 14.94 -2.47
N LYS A 141 24.16 14.78 -1.84
CA LYS A 141 25.09 15.85 -1.42
C LYS A 141 26.30 15.24 -0.72
N THR A 142 27.09 14.47 -1.47
CA THR A 142 28.49 14.16 -1.14
C THR A 142 29.18 13.74 -2.44
N SER A 143 29.59 14.73 -3.22
CA SER A 143 30.73 14.64 -4.12
C SER A 143 31.62 15.83 -3.84
#